data_AF-S2W573-F1
#
_entry.id   AF-S2W573-F1
#
_cell.length_a   1.000
_cell.length_b   1.000
_cell.length_c   1.000
_cell.angle_alpha   90.00
_cell.angle_beta   90.00
_cell.angle_gamma   90.00
#
_symmetry.space_group_name_H-M   'P 1'
#
loop_
_entity.id
_entity.type
_entity.pdbx_description
1 polymer ?
#
loop_
_entity_poly.entity_id
_entity_poly.type
_entity_poly.pdbx_seq_one_letter_code
_entity_poly.pdbx_strand_id
1 'polypeptide(L)'
;MACGGADVVALAKRYANRVDIVHAKDITDKLLPGEITWSEGVKASMFAPIGQGDMDFKAIVTALDEANFDGYYVLEQDIMIDGEPAPGEGSINNAKASLEALKALAKN
;
A
#
# COMPACT_ATOMS: atom_id res chain seq x y z
N MET A 1 -3.35 9.25 7.23
CA MET A 1 -2.10 8.99 8.00
C MET A 1 -1.84 7.49 7.99
N ALA A 2 -0.59 7.04 7.87
CA ALA A 2 -0.25 5.62 7.90
C ALA A 2 -0.33 5.03 9.33
N CYS A 3 -0.34 3.69 9.45
CA CYS A 3 -0.47 3.01 10.74
C CYS A 3 0.60 3.42 11.78
N GLY A 4 1.81 3.76 11.32
CA GLY A 4 2.90 4.24 12.17
C GLY A 4 2.79 5.71 12.60
N GLY A 5 1.68 6.38 12.29
CA GLY A 5 1.47 7.78 12.68
C GLY A 5 2.06 8.81 11.70
N ALA A 6 2.57 8.38 10.55
CA ALA A 6 3.26 9.26 9.60
C ALA A 6 2.35 9.80 8.49
N ASP A 7 2.68 11.00 8.01
CA ASP A 7 2.29 11.49 6.69
C ASP A 7 3.30 10.97 5.66
N VAL A 8 2.90 9.93 4.92
CA VAL A 8 3.78 9.25 3.95
C VAL A 8 4.10 10.14 2.76
N VAL A 9 3.17 11.00 2.33
CA VAL A 9 3.42 11.94 1.22
C VAL A 9 4.46 12.97 1.63
N ALA A 10 4.37 13.50 2.86
CA ALA A 10 5.37 14.41 3.39
C ALA A 10 6.76 13.75 3.50
N LEU A 11 6.82 12.49 3.94
CA LEU A 11 8.07 11.73 4.01
C LEU A 11 8.66 11.46 2.62
N ALA A 12 7.82 11.04 1.65
CA ALA A 12 8.24 10.82 0.27
C ALA A 12 8.84 12.10 -0.32
N LYS A 13 8.15 13.24 -0.22
CA LYS A 13 8.68 14.54 -0.70
C LYS A 13 9.99 14.95 -0.03
N ARG A 14 10.15 14.67 1.27
CA ARG A 14 11.31 15.10 2.05
C ARG A 14 12.54 14.23 1.82
N TYR A 15 12.35 12.93 1.60
CA TYR A 15 13.42 11.93 1.61
C TYR A 15 13.47 11.08 0.34
N ALA A 16 12.80 11.49 -0.74
CA ALA A 16 12.74 10.73 -2.00
C ALA A 16 14.12 10.27 -2.51
N ASN A 17 15.14 11.12 -2.40
CA ASN A 17 16.51 10.82 -2.82
C ASN A 17 17.25 9.77 -1.95
N ARG A 18 16.59 9.22 -0.92
CA ARG A 18 17.13 8.18 -0.04
C ARG A 18 16.32 6.89 -0.10
N VAL A 19 15.33 6.81 -0.99
CA VAL A 19 14.45 5.64 -1.12
C VAL A 19 15.01 4.75 -2.22
N ASP A 20 15.29 3.49 -1.88
CA ASP A 20 15.72 2.46 -2.86
C ASP A 20 14.63 1.42 -3.12
N ILE A 21 13.68 1.27 -2.20
CA ILE A 21 12.59 0.30 -2.26
C ILE A 21 11.33 0.87 -1.60
N VAL A 22 10.18 0.64 -2.25
CA VAL A 22 8.86 1.01 -1.73
C VAL A 22 8.06 -0.26 -1.51
N HIS A 23 7.73 -0.55 -0.26
CA HIS A 23 6.73 -1.57 0.06
C HIS A 23 5.35 -0.92 -0.07
N ALA A 24 4.68 -1.20 -1.19
CA ALA A 24 3.39 -0.62 -1.53
C ALA A 24 2.29 -1.38 -0.78
N LYS A 25 1.74 -0.72 0.23
CA LYS A 25 0.67 -1.22 1.10
C LYS A 25 -0.35 -0.11 1.31
N ASP A 26 -1.59 -0.34 0.87
CA ASP A 26 -2.69 0.61 1.03
C ASP A 26 -3.51 0.26 2.27
N ILE A 27 -4.11 1.26 2.90
CA ILE A 27 -4.83 1.11 4.18
C ILE A 27 -6.16 1.82 4.13
N THR A 28 -7.15 1.31 4.85
CA THR A 28 -8.45 1.98 5.03
C THR A 28 -8.52 2.71 6.37
N ASP A 29 -9.29 3.80 6.41
CA ASP A 29 -9.56 4.67 7.55
C ASP A 29 -10.23 3.97 8.74
N LYS A 30 -10.70 2.73 8.55
CA LYS A 30 -11.45 1.94 9.54
C LYS A 30 -10.68 1.66 10.82
N LEU A 31 -9.39 2.02 10.89
CA LEU A 31 -8.49 1.59 11.93
C LEU A 31 -7.71 2.77 12.48
N LEU A 32 -8.39 3.48 13.37
CA LEU A 32 -7.78 4.49 14.21
C LEU A 32 -6.88 3.85 15.27
N PRO A 33 -5.77 4.51 15.66
CA PRO A 33 -4.89 4.00 16.70
C PRO A 33 -5.62 3.89 18.05
N GLY A 34 -5.62 2.70 18.65
CA GLY A 34 -5.95 2.50 20.07
C GLY A 34 -7.23 1.72 20.37
N GLU A 35 -8.06 1.41 19.39
CA GLU A 35 -9.32 0.66 19.63
C GLU A 35 -9.15 -0.85 19.47
N ILE A 36 -8.24 -1.29 18.58
CA ILE A 36 -8.00 -2.71 18.32
C ILE A 36 -6.51 -3.03 18.14
N THR A 37 -6.17 -4.29 18.30
CA THR A 37 -4.82 -4.83 18.04
C THR A 37 -4.52 -4.90 16.55
N TRP A 38 -3.24 -4.98 16.20
CA TRP A 38 -2.78 -5.15 14.81
C TRP A 38 -3.44 -6.35 14.12
N SER A 39 -3.47 -7.51 14.80
CA SER A 39 -4.05 -8.74 14.26
C SER A 39 -5.55 -8.62 14.00
N GLU A 40 -6.27 -7.92 14.87
CA GLU A 40 -7.70 -7.63 14.66
C GLU A 40 -7.89 -6.73 13.44
N GLY A 41 -7.01 -5.75 13.22
CA GLY A 41 -7.01 -4.91 12.01
C GLY A 41 -6.77 -5.70 10.73
N VAL A 42 -5.73 -6.55 10.72
CA VAL A 42 -5.46 -7.44 9.58
C VAL A 42 -6.67 -8.33 9.29
N LYS A 43 -7.29 -8.91 10.33
CA LYS A 43 -8.50 -9.72 10.19
C LYS A 43 -9.71 -8.92 9.68
N ALA A 44 -9.80 -7.65 10.06
CA ALA A 44 -10.83 -6.71 9.61
C ALA A 44 -10.54 -6.09 8.22
N SER A 45 -9.59 -6.65 7.46
CA SER A 45 -9.21 -6.17 6.12
C SER A 45 -8.69 -4.74 6.10
N MET A 46 -7.81 -4.39 7.06
CA MET A 46 -7.18 -3.07 7.11
C MET A 46 -6.39 -2.69 5.89
N PHE A 47 -5.71 -3.67 5.32
CA PHE A 47 -4.89 -3.49 4.13
C PHE A 47 -5.75 -3.76 2.90
N ALA A 48 -6.00 -2.70 2.14
CA ALA A 48 -6.74 -2.78 0.89
C ALA A 48 -5.78 -3.06 -0.28
N PRO A 49 -6.31 -3.57 -1.42
CA PRO A 49 -5.58 -3.47 -2.68
C PRO A 49 -5.21 -2.02 -2.98
N ILE A 50 -4.08 -1.81 -3.67
CA ILE A 50 -3.60 -0.45 -4.00
C ILE A 50 -4.66 0.30 -4.81
N GLY A 51 -4.97 1.53 -4.38
CA GLY A 51 -5.98 2.39 -4.99
C GLY A 51 -7.41 2.14 -4.48
N GLN A 52 -7.59 1.22 -3.53
CA GLN A 52 -8.86 0.98 -2.85
C GLN A 52 -8.82 1.36 -1.36
N GLY A 53 -7.66 1.83 -0.87
CA GLY A 53 -7.54 2.46 0.44
C GLY A 53 -7.42 3.98 0.32
N ASP A 54 -6.91 4.58 1.38
CA ASP A 54 -6.86 6.04 1.58
C ASP A 54 -5.45 6.62 1.39
N MET A 55 -4.46 5.82 0.98
CA MET A 55 -3.14 6.35 0.67
C MET A 55 -3.12 7.03 -0.69
N ASP A 56 -2.58 8.26 -0.73
CA ASP A 56 -2.37 9.00 -1.97
C ASP A 56 -1.13 8.48 -2.71
N PHE A 57 -1.26 7.30 -3.32
CA PHE A 57 -0.21 6.67 -4.12
C PHE A 57 0.22 7.54 -5.30
N LYS A 58 -0.69 8.35 -5.87
CA LYS A 58 -0.33 9.26 -6.95
C LYS A 58 0.68 10.31 -6.47
N ALA A 59 0.43 10.93 -5.31
CA ALA A 59 1.37 11.90 -4.75
C ALA A 59 2.70 11.26 -4.32
N ILE A 60 2.66 10.03 -3.77
CA ILE A 60 3.88 9.28 -3.41
C ILE A 60 4.72 8.98 -4.66
N VAL A 61 4.11 8.39 -5.69
CA VAL A 61 4.81 8.05 -6.95
C VAL A 61 5.37 9.31 -7.58
N THR A 62 4.57 10.38 -7.69
CA THR A 62 5.02 11.67 -8.26
C THR A 62 6.24 12.22 -7.52
N ALA A 63 6.24 12.20 -6.18
CA ALA A 63 7.36 12.73 -5.39
C ALA A 63 8.65 11.92 -5.58
N LEU A 64 8.55 10.60 -5.67
CA LEU A 64 9.69 9.72 -5.96
C LEU A 64 10.18 9.91 -7.39
N ASP A 65 9.25 10.07 -8.32
CA ASP A 65 9.52 10.32 -9.73
C ASP A 65 10.26 11.63 -9.98
N GLU A 66 9.88 12.70 -9.27
CA GLU A 66 10.57 14.01 -9.32
C GLU A 66 12.03 13.90 -8.82
N ALA A 67 12.32 12.91 -7.98
CA ALA A 67 13.68 12.62 -7.50
C ALA A 67 14.45 11.61 -8.36
N ASN A 68 13.90 11.20 -9.51
CA ASN A 68 14.46 10.16 -10.39
C ASN A 68 14.62 8.79 -9.69
N PHE A 69 13.67 8.42 -8.84
CA PHE A 69 13.64 7.08 -8.27
C PHE A 69 13.63 6.01 -9.37
N ASP A 70 14.58 5.08 -9.30
CA ASP A 70 14.77 3.95 -10.23
C ASP A 70 14.72 2.58 -9.52
N GLY A 71 14.27 2.57 -8.26
CA GLY A 71 14.15 1.39 -7.43
C GLY A 71 12.88 0.57 -7.66
N TYR A 72 12.57 -0.30 -6.69
CA TYR A 72 11.45 -1.24 -6.81
C TYR A 72 10.23 -0.84 -6.00
N TYR A 73 9.05 -1.01 -6.59
CA TYR A 73 7.81 -1.15 -5.86
C TYR A 73 7.55 -2.64 -5.60
N VAL A 74 7.51 -3.01 -4.33
CA VAL A 74 7.12 -4.35 -3.88
C VAL A 74 5.67 -4.28 -3.41
N LEU A 75 4.79 -4.99 -4.10
CA LEU A 75 3.40 -5.14 -3.67
C LEU A 75 3.36 -5.97 -2.39
N GLU A 76 2.85 -5.39 -1.31
CA GLU A 76 2.74 -6.04 0.00
C GLU A 76 1.35 -5.82 0.60
N GLN A 77 0.62 -6.90 0.89
CA GLN A 77 -0.67 -6.85 1.55
C GLN A 77 -0.77 -7.98 2.58
N ASP A 78 -1.14 -7.65 3.82
CA ASP A 78 -1.37 -8.68 4.84
C ASP A 78 -2.84 -9.01 4.86
N ILE A 79 -3.15 -10.30 4.78
CA ILE A 79 -4.52 -10.81 4.80
C ILE A 79 -4.53 -11.99 5.77
N MET A 80 -5.46 -11.97 6.73
CA MET A 80 -5.74 -13.13 7.55
C MET A 80 -6.86 -13.93 6.89
N ILE A 81 -6.56 -15.15 6.46
CA ILE A 81 -7.53 -16.05 5.81
C ILE A 81 -8.03 -17.08 6.82
N ASP A 82 -9.33 -17.37 6.81
CA ASP A 82 -9.92 -18.42 7.65
C ASP A 82 -9.75 -19.84 7.04
N GLY A 83 -9.24 -19.92 5.80
CA GLY A 83 -8.96 -21.16 5.08
C GLY A 83 -8.36 -20.90 3.70
N GLU A 84 -7.89 -21.97 3.04
CA GLU A 84 -7.36 -21.91 1.68
C GLU A 84 -8.45 -21.47 0.68
N PRO A 85 -8.22 -20.43 -0.14
CA PRO A 85 -9.15 -20.04 -1.19
C PRO A 85 -9.33 -21.13 -2.25
N ALA A 86 -10.41 -21.05 -3.02
CA ALA A 86 -10.54 -21.90 -4.20
C ALA A 86 -9.42 -21.61 -5.22
N PRO A 87 -9.03 -22.58 -6.07
CA PRO A 87 -8.02 -22.36 -7.09
C PRO A 87 -8.33 -21.15 -7.97
N GLY A 88 -7.42 -20.17 -7.99
CA GLY A 88 -7.58 -18.94 -8.78
C GLY A 88 -8.33 -17.80 -8.06
N GLU A 89 -8.71 -18.00 -6.80
CA GLU A 89 -9.34 -16.99 -5.95
C GLU A 89 -8.38 -16.50 -4.84
N GLY A 90 -8.89 -15.61 -3.97
CA GLY A 90 -8.13 -15.07 -2.85
C GLY A 90 -7.17 -13.94 -3.25
N SER A 91 -5.94 -13.99 -2.71
CA SER A 91 -4.95 -12.91 -2.82
C SER A 91 -4.59 -12.54 -4.26
N ILE A 92 -4.75 -13.46 -5.22
CA ILE A 92 -4.47 -13.20 -6.63
C ILE A 92 -5.33 -12.07 -7.22
N ASN A 93 -6.58 -11.92 -6.76
CA ASN A 93 -7.47 -10.85 -7.24
C ASN A 93 -7.00 -9.48 -6.72
N ASN A 94 -6.60 -9.42 -5.46
CA ASN A 94 -6.03 -8.21 -4.87
C ASN A 94 -4.68 -7.85 -5.52
N ALA A 95 -3.84 -8.85 -5.79
CA ALA A 95 -2.55 -8.65 -6.44
C ALA A 95 -2.72 -8.09 -7.86
N LYS A 96 -3.66 -8.62 -8.64
CA LYS A 96 -4.01 -8.09 -9.97
C LYS A 96 -4.50 -6.65 -9.89
N ALA A 97 -5.45 -6.35 -9.01
CA ALA A 97 -6.00 -5.01 -8.87
C ALA A 97 -4.90 -3.99 -8.49
N SER A 98 -4.05 -4.36 -7.53
CA SER A 98 -2.95 -3.54 -7.07
C SER A 98 -1.88 -3.30 -8.14
N LEU A 99 -1.53 -4.34 -8.91
CA LEU A 99 -0.59 -4.22 -10.02
C LEU A 99 -1.11 -3.26 -11.09
N GLU A 100 -2.38 -3.39 -11.48
CA GLU A 100 -2.97 -2.50 -12.48
C GLU A 100 -3.05 -1.06 -11.97
N ALA A 101 -3.36 -0.84 -10.70
CA ALA A 101 -3.33 0.49 -10.08
C ALA A 101 -1.93 1.11 -10.10
N LEU A 102 -0.89 0.35 -9.73
CA LEU A 102 0.50 0.84 -9.76
C LEU A 102 0.99 1.11 -11.18
N LYS A 103 0.67 0.23 -12.15
CA LYS A 103 1.01 0.45 -13.56
C LYS A 103 0.38 1.73 -14.12
N ALA A 104 -0.85 2.03 -13.73
CA ALA A 104 -1.54 3.25 -14.15
C ALA A 104 -0.87 4.53 -13.63
N LEU A 105 0.01 4.43 -12.63
CA LEU A 105 0.79 5.55 -12.09
C LEU A 105 2.21 5.65 -12.68
N ALA A 106 2.68 4.63 -13.40
CA ALA A 106 4.02 4.64 -13.97
C ALA A 106 4.16 5.73 -15.05
N LYS A 107 5.33 6.39 -15.12
CA LYS A 107 5.66 7.29 -16.22
C LYS A 107 5.61 6.55 -17.56
N ASN A 108 5.07 7.23 -18.57
CA ASN A 108 5.14 6.80 -19.98
C ASN A 108 6.55 7.00 -20.55
#